data_AF-A0AA95RMQ7-F1
#
_entry.id   AF-A0AA95RMQ7-F1
#
_cell.length_a   1.000
_cell.length_b   1.000
_cell.length_c   1.000
_cell.angle_alpha   90.00
_cell.angle_beta   90.00
_cell.angle_gamma   90.00
#
_symmetry.space_group_name_H-M   'P 1'
#
loop_
_entity.id
_entity.type
_entity.pdbx_description
1 polymer ?
#
loop_
_entity_poly.entity_id
_entity_poly.type
_entity_poly.pdbx_seq_one_letter_code
_entity_poly.pdbx_strand_id
1 'polypeptide(L)'
;MNILKIIGMTCLALVMFIISVGVISRLLGRPLLGVIELAEIIHFVVILFAFGYTQAEKEHIAIGLLVDRFSPRVQLIFDNIAHVLTVCVCMVFSYVFYLISMEEKKTSLLLDFPFMVLKMIVTIGFLVWGLIALSQISFKTPPSEKEVSPDV
;
A
#
# COMPACT_ATOMS: atom_id res chain seq x y z
N MET A 1 0.09 -15.16 -8.39
CA MET A 1 0.99 -15.01 -7.23
C MET A 1 2.42 -14.61 -7.59
N ASN A 2 3.12 -15.32 -8.48
CA ASN A 2 4.55 -15.07 -8.75
C ASN A 2 4.84 -13.73 -9.48
N ILE A 3 3.96 -13.31 -10.39
CA ILE A 3 4.17 -12.11 -11.20
C ILE A 3 4.20 -10.84 -10.33
N LEU A 4 3.27 -10.72 -9.38
CA LEU A 4 3.22 -9.54 -8.51
C LEU A 4 4.43 -9.45 -7.58
N LYS A 5 4.90 -10.60 -7.07
CA LYS A 5 6.14 -10.69 -6.28
C LYS A 5 7.36 -10.26 -7.09
N ILE A 6 7.47 -10.72 -8.35
CA ILE A 6 8.55 -10.34 -9.25
C ILE A 6 8.54 -8.83 -9.50
N ILE A 7 7.36 -8.26 -9.82
CA ILE A 7 7.21 -6.81 -10.04
C ILE A 7 7.63 -6.03 -8.79
N GLY A 8 7.16 -6.44 -7.61
CA GLY A 8 7.53 -5.80 -6.34
C GLY A 8 9.04 -5.85 -6.07
N MET A 9 9.67 -7.01 -6.25
CA MET A 9 11.12 -7.17 -6.10
C MET A 9 11.91 -6.31 -7.08
N THR A 10 11.50 -6.27 -8.35
CA THR A 10 12.16 -5.45 -9.37
C THR A 10 12.05 -3.96 -9.06
N CYS A 11 10.86 -3.48 -8.66
CA CYS A 11 10.68 -2.08 -8.27
C CYS A 11 11.52 -1.70 -7.05
N LEU A 12 11.56 -2.55 -6.01
CA LEU A 12 12.39 -2.31 -4.81
C LEU A 12 13.88 -2.29 -5.15
N ALA A 13 14.35 -3.24 -5.97
CA ALA A 13 15.74 -3.26 -6.42
C ALA A 13 16.10 -2.01 -7.22
N LEU A 14 15.21 -1.55 -8.10
CA LEU A 14 15.38 -0.32 -8.89
C LEU A 14 15.51 0.91 -7.99
N VAL A 15 14.65 1.06 -6.99
CA VAL A 15 14.71 2.16 -6.02
C VAL A 15 16.03 2.15 -5.25
N MET A 16 16.44 0.99 -4.71
CA MET A 16 17.70 0.85 -3.98
C MET A 16 18.91 1.22 -4.85
N PHE A 17 18.89 0.82 -6.12
CA PHE A 17 19.92 1.16 -7.09
C PHE A 17 19.97 2.67 -7.37
N ILE A 18 18.83 3.30 -7.67
CA ILE A 18 18.73 4.74 -7.93
C ILE A 18 19.27 5.56 -6.77
N ILE A 19 18.88 5.23 -5.54
CA ILE A 19 19.34 5.92 -4.32
C ILE A 19 20.85 5.74 -4.15
N SER A 20 21.35 4.51 -4.32
CA SER A 20 22.77 4.20 -4.17
C SER A 20 23.64 4.95 -5.19
N VAL A 21 23.22 4.99 -6.45
CA VAL A 21 23.87 5.78 -7.51
C VAL A 21 23.84 7.27 -7.16
N GLY A 22 22.72 7.78 -6.64
CA GLY A 22 22.61 9.16 -6.16
C GLY A 22 23.62 9.51 -5.07
N VAL A 23 23.78 8.62 -4.08
CA VAL A 23 24.75 8.79 -2.98
C VAL A 23 26.19 8.76 -3.50
N ILE A 24 26.53 7.78 -4.35
CA ILE A 24 27.87 7.66 -4.94
C ILE A 24 28.20 8.89 -5.79
N SER A 25 27.27 9.33 -6.64
CA SER A 25 27.46 10.51 -7.49
C SER A 25 27.67 11.78 -6.67
N ARG A 26 27.00 11.90 -5.51
CA ARG A 26 27.21 13.00 -4.57
C ARG A 26 28.61 12.96 -3.95
N LEU A 27 29.14 11.78 -3.62
CA LEU A 27 30.52 11.61 -3.13
C LEU A 27 31.56 12.00 -4.20
N LEU A 28 31.26 11.75 -5.48
CA LEU A 28 32.10 12.13 -6.61
C LEU A 28 31.98 13.62 -7.00
N GLY A 29 31.26 14.44 -6.20
CA GLY A 29 31.12 15.88 -6.42
C GLY A 29 30.15 16.26 -7.56
N ARG A 30 29.40 15.30 -8.12
CA ARG A 30 28.40 15.52 -9.18
C ARG A 30 27.02 15.09 -8.67
N PRO A 31 26.30 15.92 -7.90
CA PRO A 31 24.99 15.53 -7.39
C PRO A 31 24.01 15.32 -8.55
N LEU A 32 23.36 14.16 -8.57
CA LEU A 32 22.26 13.87 -9.49
C LEU A 32 20.99 14.55 -8.94
N LEU A 33 20.49 15.56 -9.66
CA LEU A 33 19.23 16.22 -9.33
C LEU A 33 18.05 15.26 -9.62
N GLY A 34 17.00 15.32 -8.80
CA GLY A 34 15.76 14.55 -9.03
C GLY A 34 15.79 13.07 -8.63
N VAL A 35 16.89 12.56 -8.06
CA VAL A 35 16.97 11.15 -7.58
C VAL A 35 15.91 10.84 -6.54
N ILE A 36 15.69 11.77 -5.60
CA ILE A 36 14.69 11.62 -4.53
C ILE A 36 13.28 11.61 -5.14
N GLU A 37 12.98 12.56 -6.03
CA GLU A 37 11.67 12.66 -6.68
C GLU A 37 11.36 11.41 -7.52
N LEU A 38 12.35 10.87 -8.23
CA LEU A 38 12.19 9.62 -9.00
C LEU A 38 11.92 8.42 -8.08
N ALA A 39 12.65 8.33 -6.96
CA ALA A 39 12.43 7.28 -5.98
C ALA A 39 11.03 7.38 -5.34
N GLU A 40 10.54 8.58 -5.06
CA GLU A 40 9.18 8.82 -4.55
C GLU A 40 8.11 8.36 -5.53
N ILE A 41 8.24 8.72 -6.82
CA ILE A 41 7.30 8.30 -7.87
C ILE A 41 7.17 6.77 -7.91
N ILE A 42 8.30 6.06 -7.88
CA ILE A 42 8.30 4.60 -7.92
C ILE A 42 7.69 4.03 -6.63
N HIS A 43 8.01 4.60 -5.46
CA HIS A 43 7.44 4.17 -4.18
C HIS A 43 5.93 4.29 -4.14
N PHE A 44 5.34 5.37 -4.65
CA PHE A 44 3.88 5.53 -4.67
C PHE A 44 3.21 4.35 -5.40
N VAL A 45 3.75 3.94 -6.54
CA VAL A 45 3.24 2.79 -7.30
C VAL A 45 3.37 1.51 -6.49
N VAL A 46 4.55 1.26 -5.90
CA VAL A 46 4.81 0.06 -5.08
C VAL A 46 3.85 -0.03 -3.89
N ILE A 47 3.65 1.07 -3.17
CA ILE A 47 2.81 1.12 -1.97
C ILE A 47 1.34 0.84 -2.31
N LEU A 48 0.82 1.44 -3.39
CA LEU A 48 -0.57 1.21 -3.81
C LEU A 48 -0.83 -0.25 -4.18
N PHE A 49 0.10 -0.87 -4.92
CA PHE A 49 -0.02 -2.30 -5.24
C PHE A 49 0.16 -3.18 -4.00
N ALA A 50 1.09 -2.83 -3.10
CA ALA A 50 1.30 -3.57 -1.86
C ALA A 50 0.06 -3.56 -0.97
N PHE A 51 -0.59 -2.41 -0.78
CA PHE A 51 -1.82 -2.30 0.01
C PHE A 51 -2.99 -3.10 -0.56
N GLY A 52 -3.19 -3.07 -1.88
CA GLY A 52 -4.20 -3.90 -2.52
C GLY A 52 -3.92 -5.40 -2.33
N TYR A 53 -2.66 -5.81 -2.47
CA TYR A 53 -2.24 -7.20 -2.30
C TYR A 53 -2.38 -7.70 -0.86
N THR A 54 -1.88 -6.95 0.13
CA THR A 54 -1.93 -7.36 1.53
C THR A 54 -3.35 -7.43 2.04
N GLN A 55 -4.24 -6.53 1.59
CA GLN A 55 -5.65 -6.69 1.91
C GLN A 55 -6.27 -7.90 1.22
N ALA A 56 -5.96 -8.15 -0.06
CA ALA A 56 -6.50 -9.30 -0.78
C ALA A 56 -6.12 -10.64 -0.12
N GLU A 57 -4.88 -10.75 0.37
CA GLU A 57 -4.38 -11.92 1.10
C GLU A 57 -4.85 -11.98 2.57
N LYS A 58 -5.61 -10.98 3.04
CA LYS A 58 -6.10 -10.86 4.43
C LYS A 58 -4.99 -11.00 5.48
N GLU A 59 -3.77 -10.55 5.17
CA GLU A 59 -2.62 -10.56 6.07
C GLU A 59 -2.70 -9.47 7.16
N HIS A 60 -3.83 -9.37 7.88
CA HIS A 60 -3.90 -8.61 9.13
C HIS A 60 -3.20 -9.40 10.25
N ILE A 61 -1.89 -9.65 10.07
CA ILE A 61 -1.08 -10.54 10.91
C ILE A 61 -1.06 -10.09 12.38
N ALA A 62 -1.16 -8.78 12.64
CA ALA A 62 -1.09 -8.22 14.00
C ALA A 62 -2.37 -8.45 14.82
N ILE A 63 -3.55 -8.47 14.19
CA ILE A 63 -4.82 -8.69 14.88
C ILE A 63 -5.07 -10.19 15.05
N GLY A 64 -4.74 -11.00 14.05
CA GLY A 64 -4.84 -12.46 14.11
C GLY A 64 -4.21 -13.05 15.38
N LEU A 65 -2.94 -12.75 15.67
CA LEU A 65 -2.25 -13.29 16.86
C LEU A 65 -2.92 -13.01 18.22
N LEU A 66 -3.70 -11.94 18.34
CA LEU A 66 -4.47 -11.64 19.55
C LEU A 66 -5.88 -12.24 19.48
N VAL A 67 -6.51 -12.16 18.30
CA VAL A 67 -7.89 -12.55 18.03
C VAL A 67 -8.05 -14.07 17.92
N ASP A 68 -7.01 -14.78 17.49
CA ASP A 68 -6.95 -16.25 17.37
C ASP A 68 -7.19 -16.96 18.71
N ARG A 69 -6.95 -16.28 19.84
CA ARG A 69 -7.24 -16.79 21.20
C ARG A 69 -8.72 -16.69 21.62
N PHE A 70 -9.55 -16.00 20.86
CA PHE A 70 -10.98 -15.83 21.18
C PHE A 70 -11.87 -16.80 20.41
N SER A 71 -13.11 -16.96 20.87
CA SER A 71 -14.10 -17.82 20.19
C SER A 71 -14.41 -17.35 18.75
N PRO A 72 -14.83 -18.25 17.84
CA PRO A 72 -15.03 -17.94 16.41
C PRO A 72 -16.00 -16.77 16.13
N ARG A 73 -16.95 -16.52 17.05
CA ARG A 73 -17.90 -15.41 16.93
C ARG A 73 -17.27 -14.07 17.21
N VAL A 74 -16.34 -14.02 18.16
CA VAL A 74 -15.62 -12.80 18.53
C VAL A 74 -14.60 -12.46 17.45
N GLN A 75 -13.93 -13.47 16.88
CA GLN A 75 -13.02 -13.30 15.75
C GLN A 75 -13.68 -12.58 14.58
N LEU A 76 -14.87 -13.05 14.17
CA LEU A 76 -15.63 -12.45 13.08
C LEU A 76 -16.03 -10.98 13.36
N ILE A 77 -16.31 -10.63 14.61
CA ILE A 77 -16.62 -9.23 14.98
C ILE A 77 -15.39 -8.35 14.83
N PHE A 78 -14.23 -8.80 15.32
CA PHE A 78 -12.99 -8.04 15.20
C PHE A 78 -12.54 -7.87 13.75
N ASP A 79 -12.67 -8.91 12.92
CA ASP A 79 -12.35 -8.83 11.49
C ASP A 79 -13.25 -7.82 10.78
N ASN A 80 -14.56 -7.85 11.05
CA ASN A 80 -15.49 -6.87 10.49
C ASN A 80 -15.15 -5.44 10.93
N ILE A 81 -14.80 -5.23 12.19
CA ILE A 81 -14.38 -3.91 12.69
C ILE A 81 -13.10 -3.45 11.98
N ALA A 82 -12.12 -4.33 11.80
CA ALA A 82 -10.88 -4.02 11.10
C ALA A 82 -11.13 -3.63 9.64
N HIS A 83 -12.01 -4.34 8.93
CA HIS A 83 -12.40 -3.99 7.57
C HIS A 83 -13.13 -2.63 7.51
N VAL A 84 -14.09 -2.38 8.41
CA VAL A 84 -14.80 -1.10 8.48
C VAL A 84 -13.83 0.05 8.74
N LEU A 85 -12.89 -0.13 9.69
CA LEU A 85 -11.88 0.87 9.99
C LEU A 85 -10.98 1.13 8.78
N THR A 86 -10.58 0.08 8.05
CA THR A 86 -9.80 0.21 6.82
C THR A 86 -10.54 1.04 5.78
N VAL A 87 -11.84 0.77 5.56
CA VAL A 87 -12.68 1.53 4.62
C VAL A 87 -12.75 3.01 5.03
N CYS A 88 -13.01 3.29 6.32
CA CYS A 88 -13.08 4.66 6.82
C CYS A 88 -11.77 5.42 6.60
N VAL A 89 -10.63 4.81 6.95
CA VAL A 89 -9.30 5.40 6.76
C VAL A 89 -9.05 5.67 5.27
N CYS A 90 -9.32 4.69 4.40
CA CYS A 90 -9.14 4.85 2.95
C CYS A 90 -10.01 5.99 2.38
N MET A 91 -11.25 6.13 2.83
CA MET A 91 -12.15 7.22 2.40
C MET A 91 -11.65 8.58 2.85
N VAL A 92 -11.18 8.71 4.10
CA VAL A 92 -10.61 9.97 4.61
C VAL A 92 -9.38 10.37 3.82
N PHE A 93 -8.44 9.44 3.60
CA PHE A 93 -7.25 9.71 2.81
C PHE A 93 -7.60 10.08 1.37
N SER A 94 -8.47 9.31 0.71
CA SER A 94 -8.94 9.60 -0.65
C SER A 94 -9.53 11.01 -0.75
N TYR A 95 -10.35 11.43 0.22
CA TYR A 95 -10.96 12.76 0.23
C TYR A 95 -9.94 13.87 0.43
N VAL A 96 -9.02 13.72 1.40
CA VAL A 96 -7.97 14.70 1.68
C VAL A 96 -7.04 14.87 0.48
N PHE A 97 -6.57 13.78 -0.11
CA PHE A 97 -5.69 13.83 -1.28
C PHE A 97 -6.38 14.43 -2.50
N TYR A 98 -7.68 14.17 -2.69
CA TYR A 98 -8.48 14.81 -3.73
C TYR A 98 -8.53 16.34 -3.56
N LEU A 99 -8.84 16.83 -2.36
CA LEU A 99 -8.88 18.27 -2.07
C LEU A 99 -7.52 18.94 -2.32
N ILE A 100 -6.45 18.35 -1.78
CA ILE A 100 -5.08 18.86 -1.96
C ILE A 100 -4.66 18.87 -3.43
N SER A 101 -5.15 17.91 -4.23
CA SER A 101 -4.87 17.86 -5.66
C SER A 101 -5.55 18.99 -6.44
N MET A 102 -6.65 19.56 -5.93
CA MET A 102 -7.35 20.67 -6.56
C MET A 102 -6.77 22.03 -6.16
N GLU A 103 -6.28 22.16 -4.93
CA GLU A 103 -5.74 23.43 -4.41
C GLU A 103 -4.29 23.68 -4.83
N GLU A 104 -3.43 22.66 -4.86
CA GLU A 104 -2.01 22.84 -5.13
C GLU A 104 -1.58 22.31 -6.50
N LYS A 105 -1.50 23.20 -7.50
CA LYS A 105 -0.84 22.95 -8.80
C LYS A 105 0.67 23.17 -8.75
N LYS A 106 1.34 22.73 -7.67
CA LYS A 106 2.80 22.84 -7.55
C LYS A 106 3.46 21.77 -8.43
N THR A 107 4.43 22.17 -9.25
CA THR A 107 5.30 21.25 -10.00
C THR A 107 6.48 20.82 -9.12
N SER A 108 7.13 19.74 -9.52
CA SER A 108 8.31 19.23 -8.85
C SER A 108 9.47 20.21 -8.93
N LEU A 109 10.20 20.38 -7.82
CA LEU A 109 11.24 21.40 -7.68
C LEU A 109 12.42 21.16 -8.63
N LEU A 110 12.74 19.90 -8.95
CA LEU A 110 13.90 19.54 -9.75
C LEU A 110 13.55 18.85 -11.07
N LEU A 111 12.50 18.01 -11.08
CA LEU A 111 12.10 17.23 -12.26
C LEU A 111 10.94 17.86 -13.04
N ASP A 112 10.41 19.00 -12.58
CA ASP A 112 9.22 19.69 -13.13
C ASP A 112 7.99 18.78 -13.29
N PHE A 113 7.97 17.67 -12.55
CA PHE A 113 6.92 16.66 -12.61
C PHE A 113 5.62 17.20 -12.00
N PRO A 114 4.46 17.01 -12.64
CA PRO A 114 3.19 17.49 -12.09
C PRO A 114 2.76 16.63 -10.90
N PHE A 115 3.01 17.10 -9.67
CA PHE A 115 2.57 16.41 -8.43
C PHE A 115 1.06 16.15 -8.39
N MET A 116 0.28 16.93 -9.13
CA MET A 116 -1.15 16.70 -9.33
C MET A 116 -1.42 15.28 -9.84
N VAL A 117 -0.63 14.77 -10.78
CA VAL A 117 -0.80 13.42 -11.33
C VAL A 117 -0.54 12.35 -10.27
N LEU A 118 0.50 12.52 -9.44
CA LEU A 118 0.79 11.57 -8.34
C LEU A 118 -0.30 11.59 -7.28
N LYS A 119 -0.76 12.78 -6.87
CA LYS A 119 -1.84 12.93 -5.88
C LYS A 119 -3.13 12.26 -6.39
N MET A 120 -3.46 12.40 -7.67
CA MET A 120 -4.61 11.74 -8.27
C MET A 120 -4.47 10.21 -8.31
N ILE A 121 -3.29 9.69 -8.65
CA ILE A 121 -3.03 8.25 -8.61
C ILE A 121 -3.20 7.70 -7.18
N VAL A 122 -2.70 8.42 -6.17
CA VAL A 122 -2.87 8.06 -4.75
C VAL A 122 -4.34 8.05 -4.35
N THR A 123 -5.10 9.07 -4.72
CA THR A 123 -6.55 9.13 -4.49
C THR A 123 -7.25 7.90 -5.08
N ILE A 124 -7.00 7.57 -6.35
CA ILE A 124 -7.60 6.40 -7.01
C ILE A 124 -7.19 5.12 -6.29
N GLY A 125 -5.92 5.00 -5.89
CA GLY A 125 -5.40 3.82 -5.19
C GLY A 125 -6.07 3.58 -3.84
N PHE A 126 -6.23 4.62 -3.00
CA PHE A 126 -6.96 4.51 -1.74
C PHE A 126 -8.45 4.20 -1.95
N LEU A 127 -9.06 4.75 -3.00
CA LEU A 127 -10.45 4.45 -3.35
C LEU A 127 -10.63 2.98 -3.73
N VAL A 128 -9.75 2.45 -4.59
CA VAL A 128 -9.73 1.02 -4.97
C VAL A 128 -9.48 0.14 -3.75
N TRP A 129 -8.53 0.49 -2.89
CA TRP A 129 -8.25 -0.26 -1.67
C TRP A 129 -9.45 -0.30 -0.71
N GLY A 130 -10.13 0.84 -0.53
CA GLY A 130 -11.36 0.92 0.24
C GLY A 130 -12.48 0.06 -0.35
N LEU A 131 -12.63 0.01 -1.67
CA LEU A 131 -13.60 -0.88 -2.34
C LEU A 131 -13.28 -2.36 -2.14
N ILE A 132 -12.01 -2.74 -2.20
CA ILE A 132 -11.57 -4.12 -1.90
C ILE A 132 -11.93 -4.48 -0.46
N ALA A 133 -11.60 -3.62 0.51
CA ALA A 133 -11.94 -3.84 1.91
C ALA A 133 -13.46 -3.92 2.14
N LEU A 134 -14.26 -3.11 1.43
CA LEU A 134 -15.72 -3.16 1.50
C LEU A 134 -16.27 -4.49 0.95
N SER A 135 -15.69 -5.00 -0.14
CA SER A 135 -16.11 -6.28 -0.72
C SER A 135 -15.89 -7.47 0.23
N GLN A 136 -14.86 -7.38 1.08
CA GLN A 136 -14.51 -8.42 2.06
C GLN A 136 -15.49 -8.48 3.24
N ILE A 137 -16.14 -7.36 3.59
CA ILE A 137 -17.18 -7.32 4.63
C ILE A 137 -18.40 -8.18 4.23
N SER A 138 -18.72 -8.23 2.93
CA SER A 138 -19.91 -8.92 2.43
C SER A 138 -19.71 -10.44 2.25
N PHE A 139 -18.48 -10.87 1.97
CA PHE A 139 -18.14 -12.30 1.87
C PHE A 139 -17.81 -12.88 3.25
N LYS A 140 -18.85 -13.35 3.93
CA LYS A 140 -18.76 -14.18 5.14
C LYS A 140 -17.90 -15.42 4.85
N THR A 141 -16.61 -15.33 5.11
CA THR A 141 -15.67 -16.42 4.83
C THR A 141 -15.52 -17.24 6.12
N PRO A 142 -15.79 -18.55 6.09
CA PRO A 142 -15.60 -19.42 7.25
C PRO A 142 -14.12 -19.48 7.67
N PRO A 143 -13.83 -19.96 8.90
CA PRO A 143 -12.50 -19.91 9.48
C PRO A 143 -11.49 -20.65 8.61
N SER A 144 -10.28 -20.10 8.56
CA SER A 144 -9.10 -20.68 7.92
C SER A 144 -8.94 -22.17 8.25
N GLU A 145 -9.07 -23.03 7.24
CA GLU A 145 -8.81 -24.48 7.26
C GLU A 145 -7.30 -24.79 7.33
N LYS A 146 -6.51 -23.98 8.04
CA LYS A 146 -5.06 -24.19 8.23
C LYS A 146 -4.65 -24.71 9.61
N GLU A 147 -5.60 -25.01 10.50
CA GLU A 147 -5.32 -25.67 11.78
C GLU A 147 -5.67 -27.17 11.83
N VAL A 148 -6.01 -27.78 10.69
CA VAL A 148 -6.15 -29.26 10.59
C VAL A 148 -5.06 -29.80 9.66
N SER A 149 -3.81 -29.66 10.07
CA SER A 149 -2.78 -30.63 9.71
C SER A 149 -2.61 -31.55 10.92
N PRO A 150 -3.24 -32.73 10.93
CA PRO A 150 -2.84 -33.76 11.88
C PRO A 150 -1.46 -34.26 11.44
N ASP A 151 -0.53 -34.28 12.39
CA ASP A 151 0.74 -35.03 12.40
C ASP A 151 1.02 -35.91 11.16
N VAL A 152 1.88 -35.45 10.24
CA VAL A 152 2.89 -36.27 9.49
C VAL A 152 4.03 -35.35 9.03
#